data_AF-A0A496XGP1-F1
#
_entry.id   AF-A0A496XGP1-F1
#
_cell.length_a   1.000
_cell.length_b   1.000
_cell.length_c   1.000
_cell.angle_alpha   90.00
_cell.angle_beta   90.00
_cell.angle_gamma   90.00
#
_symmetry.space_group_name_H-M   'P 1'
#
loop_
_entity.id
_entity.type
_entity.pdbx_description
1 polymer ?
#
loop_
_entity_poly.entity_id
_entity_poly.type
_entity_poly.pdbx_seq_one_letter_code
_entity_poly.pdbx_strand_id
1 'polypeptide(L)'
;MALLALILVAPASAREFRTLKQIRSSSLVPEGASTVQQFISVDKRLINQAVDQIMEQWSTPQMQAYLSKDFYDASRLEDVIDTLVPRDAIVRILAVSGVQTLQQYHEQEPATGMDVRVSRVSVTVRTQLEYNDPNTGLVRLPGTTEYILKFREEMPGGGS
;
A
#
# COMPACT_ATOMS: atom_id res chain seq x y z
N MET A 1 -72.46 10.79 10.00
CA MET A 1 -71.04 10.88 9.62
C MET A 1 -70.23 11.20 10.85
N ALA A 2 -69.31 10.32 11.26
CA ALA A 2 -68.01 10.61 11.86
C ALA A 2 -67.40 9.29 12.38
N LEU A 3 -66.35 8.85 11.70
CA LEU A 3 -65.49 7.72 12.02
C LEU A 3 -64.45 8.19 13.04
N LEU A 4 -64.14 7.40 14.08
CA LEU A 4 -62.94 7.63 14.90
C LEU A 4 -62.25 6.30 15.18
N ALA A 5 -61.27 5.98 14.34
CA ALA A 5 -60.34 4.88 14.55
C ALA A 5 -59.10 5.43 15.29
N LEU A 6 -58.84 4.90 16.49
CA LEU A 6 -57.72 5.29 17.33
C LEU A 6 -56.47 4.47 16.92
N ILE A 7 -55.50 5.12 16.29
CA ILE A 7 -54.22 4.49 15.90
C ILE A 7 -53.23 4.61 17.07
N LEU A 8 -52.85 3.49 17.68
CA LEU A 8 -51.72 3.44 18.61
C LEU A 8 -50.40 3.54 17.83
N VAL A 9 -49.63 4.60 18.07
CA VAL A 9 -48.25 4.72 17.60
C VAL A 9 -47.32 4.19 18.69
N ALA A 10 -46.62 3.09 18.41
CA ALA A 10 -45.56 2.60 19.29
C ALA A 10 -44.29 3.45 19.10
N PRO A 11 -43.61 3.90 20.16
CA PRO A 11 -42.30 4.51 20.03
C PRO A 11 -41.27 3.41 19.76
N ALA A 12 -40.84 3.29 18.50
CA ALA A 12 -39.64 2.52 18.16
C ALA A 12 -38.43 3.28 18.70
N SER A 13 -37.85 2.81 19.81
CA SER A 13 -36.62 3.35 20.36
C SER A 13 -35.49 3.16 19.34
N ALA A 14 -35.08 4.26 18.71
CA ALA A 14 -33.96 4.31 17.80
C ALA A 14 -32.69 3.83 18.51
N ARG A 15 -32.00 2.88 17.87
CA ARG A 15 -30.73 2.32 18.32
C ARG A 15 -29.72 3.46 18.53
N GLU A 16 -29.05 3.48 19.68
CA GLU A 16 -27.87 4.30 19.92
C GLU A 16 -26.87 4.11 18.78
N PHE A 17 -26.71 5.14 17.95
CA PHE A 17 -25.56 5.22 17.07
C PHE A 17 -24.34 5.47 17.94
N ARG A 18 -23.43 4.49 18.00
CA ARG A 18 -22.11 4.67 18.60
C ARG A 18 -21.44 5.83 17.88
N THR A 19 -21.19 6.93 18.58
CA THR A 19 -20.41 8.06 18.09
C THR A 19 -19.06 7.55 17.62
N LEU A 20 -18.86 7.51 16.30
CA LEU A 20 -17.58 7.17 15.70
C LEU A 20 -16.60 8.29 16.06
N LYS A 21 -15.76 8.07 17.07
CA LYS A 21 -14.61 8.94 17.34
C LYS A 21 -13.63 8.77 16.18
N GLN A 22 -13.53 9.80 15.35
CA GLN A 22 -12.52 9.87 14.31
C GLN A 22 -11.13 9.85 14.96
N ILE A 23 -10.38 8.77 14.73
CA ILE A 23 -8.96 8.72 15.08
C ILE A 23 -8.25 9.56 14.03
N ARG A 24 -7.73 10.72 14.44
CA ARG A 24 -6.79 11.49 13.60
C ARG A 24 -5.48 10.71 13.58
N SER A 25 -5.31 9.82 12.61
CA SER A 25 -4.00 9.31 12.26
C SER A 25 -3.15 10.51 11.87
N SER A 26 -2.06 10.78 12.60
CA SER A 26 -1.14 11.84 12.23
C SER A 26 -0.47 11.42 10.92
N SER A 27 -0.97 11.89 9.78
CA SER A 27 -0.11 12.00 8.61
C SER A 27 0.89 13.09 8.94
N LEU A 28 2.04 12.72 9.52
CA LEU A 28 3.17 13.64 9.62
C LEU A 28 3.58 13.95 8.18
N VAL A 29 3.10 15.09 7.68
CA VAL A 29 3.59 15.66 6.43
C VAL A 29 4.99 16.17 6.74
N PRO A 30 6.00 15.82 5.92
CA PRO A 30 7.37 16.31 6.13
C PRO A 30 7.44 17.83 6.16
N GLU A 31 8.45 18.37 6.83
CA GLU A 31 8.70 19.81 6.86
C GLU A 31 8.87 20.35 5.43
N GLY A 32 8.21 21.47 5.13
CA GLY A 32 8.21 22.07 3.78
C GLY A 32 7.24 21.43 2.78
N ALA A 33 6.56 20.34 3.12
CA ALA A 33 5.54 19.75 2.27
C ALA A 33 4.13 20.30 2.55
N SER A 34 3.29 20.34 1.51
CA SER A 34 1.91 20.79 1.62
C SER A 34 0.92 19.61 1.64
N THR A 35 -0.04 19.67 2.56
CA THR A 35 -1.12 18.67 2.68
C THR A 35 -2.06 18.74 1.48
N VAL A 36 -2.54 17.58 1.01
CA VAL A 36 -3.63 17.54 0.02
C VAL A 36 -4.99 17.41 0.71
N GLN A 37 -6.01 18.07 0.17
CA GLN A 37 -7.38 18.00 0.71
C GLN A 37 -8.07 16.68 0.38
N GLN A 38 -7.71 16.06 -0.75
CA GLN A 38 -8.24 14.79 -1.21
C GLN A 38 -7.13 13.97 -1.85
N PHE A 39 -7.09 12.67 -1.53
CA PHE A 39 -6.14 11.76 -2.15
C PHE A 39 -6.54 11.45 -3.59
N ILE A 40 -5.59 11.63 -4.49
CA ILE A 40 -5.67 11.17 -5.88
C ILE A 40 -5.09 9.76 -5.93
N SER A 41 -5.83 8.83 -6.56
CA SER A 41 -5.35 7.46 -6.77
C SER A 41 -4.15 7.45 -7.72
N VAL A 42 -3.12 6.69 -7.35
CA VAL A 42 -1.98 6.40 -8.23
C VAL A 42 -2.44 5.51 -9.39
N ASP A 43 -1.89 5.72 -10.60
CA ASP A 43 -2.22 4.90 -11.78
C ASP A 43 -1.95 3.42 -11.48
N LYS A 44 -2.96 2.58 -11.71
CA LYS A 44 -2.87 1.12 -11.50
C LYS A 44 -1.74 0.47 -12.31
N ARG A 45 -1.43 0.99 -13.51
CA ARG A 45 -0.32 0.49 -14.33
C ARG A 45 1.01 0.73 -13.64
N LEU A 46 1.19 1.90 -13.04
CA LEU A 46 2.40 2.24 -12.28
C LEU A 46 2.53 1.34 -11.05
N ILE A 47 1.42 1.07 -10.35
CA ILE A 47 1.41 0.14 -9.21
C ILE A 47 1.82 -1.27 -9.64
N ASN A 48 1.19 -1.80 -10.69
CA ASN A 48 1.51 -3.14 -11.19
C ASN A 48 2.97 -3.24 -11.62
N GLN A 49 3.47 -2.25 -12.38
CA GLN A 49 4.86 -2.20 -12.81
C GLN A 49 5.83 -2.17 -11.62
N ALA A 50 5.54 -1.38 -10.59
CA ALA A 50 6.37 -1.33 -9.38
C ALA A 50 6.36 -2.67 -8.63
N VAL A 51 5.20 -3.33 -8.53
CA VAL A 51 5.09 -4.66 -7.92
C VAL A 51 5.87 -5.69 -8.71
N ASP A 52 5.75 -5.70 -10.04
CA ASP A 52 6.49 -6.60 -10.93
C ASP A 52 8.00 -6.44 -10.73
N GLN A 53 8.51 -5.20 -10.76
CA GLN A 53 9.93 -4.89 -10.54
C GLN A 53 10.46 -5.36 -9.19
N ILE A 54 9.66 -5.21 -8.12
CA ILE A 54 10.03 -5.69 -6.79
C ILE A 54 10.07 -7.22 -6.75
N MET A 55 9.05 -7.90 -7.30
CA MET A 55 8.97 -9.36 -7.25
C MET A 55 10.05 -10.04 -8.09
N GLU A 56 10.46 -9.43 -9.20
CA GLU A 56 11.60 -9.90 -10.01
C GLU A 56 12.92 -9.93 -9.23
N GLN A 57 13.08 -9.04 -8.25
CA GLN A 57 14.30 -8.93 -7.45
C GLN A 57 14.14 -9.50 -6.04
N TRP A 58 12.97 -10.04 -5.68
CA TRP A 58 12.64 -10.40 -4.29
C TRP A 58 13.63 -11.39 -3.64
N SER A 59 14.12 -12.37 -4.41
CA SER A 59 15.06 -13.39 -3.93
C SER A 59 16.52 -13.03 -4.19
N THR A 60 16.82 -11.78 -4.56
CA THR A 60 18.17 -11.33 -4.91
C THR A 60 18.65 -10.21 -3.99
N PRO A 61 19.97 -10.01 -3.82
CA PRO A 61 20.50 -8.86 -3.09
C PRO A 61 20.04 -7.51 -3.65
N GLN A 62 19.64 -7.44 -4.92
CA GLN A 62 19.14 -6.22 -5.57
C GLN A 62 17.80 -5.74 -4.97
N MET A 63 17.07 -6.59 -4.22
CA MET A 63 15.88 -6.17 -3.46
C MET A 63 16.14 -4.97 -2.55
N GLN A 64 17.36 -4.85 -2.00
CA GLN A 64 17.77 -3.77 -1.11
C GLN A 64 17.62 -2.38 -1.75
N ALA A 65 17.75 -2.28 -3.08
CA ALA A 65 17.61 -1.02 -3.81
C ALA A 65 16.16 -0.48 -3.79
N TYR A 66 15.17 -1.32 -3.52
CA TYR A 66 13.76 -0.93 -3.43
C TYR A 66 13.33 -0.55 -2.01
N LEU A 67 14.18 -0.79 -1.01
CA LEU A 67 13.87 -0.41 0.36
C LEU A 67 14.05 1.10 0.54
N SER A 68 13.14 1.72 1.28
CA SER A 68 13.33 3.12 1.69
C SER A 68 14.55 3.23 2.60
N LYS A 69 15.21 4.39 2.60
CA LYS A 69 16.30 4.70 3.54
C LYS A 69 15.90 4.49 5.01
N ASP A 70 14.62 4.71 5.34
CA ASP A 70 14.06 4.55 6.68
C ASP A 70 13.46 3.15 6.92
N PHE A 71 13.76 2.17 6.05
CA PHE A 71 13.24 0.81 6.21
C PHE A 71 13.83 0.18 7.46
N TYR A 72 12.94 -0.24 8.36
CA TYR A 72 13.34 -0.83 9.62
C TYR A 72 14.05 -2.17 9.40
N ASP A 73 15.24 -2.33 9.98
CA ASP A 73 16.05 -3.54 9.92
C ASP A 73 16.30 -4.09 8.50
N ALA A 74 16.62 -3.22 7.54
CA ALA A 74 16.95 -3.63 6.16
C ALA A 74 18.03 -4.72 6.08
N SER A 75 19.05 -4.66 6.95
CA SER A 75 20.12 -5.67 7.04
C SER A 75 19.59 -7.04 7.47
N ARG A 76 18.60 -7.08 8.37
CA ARG A 76 18.00 -8.35 8.78
C ARG A 76 17.22 -9.00 7.65
N LEU A 77 16.54 -8.20 6.82
CA LEU A 77 15.89 -8.71 5.62
C LEU A 77 16.92 -9.27 4.63
N GLU A 78 18.07 -8.60 4.47
CA GLU A 78 19.18 -9.08 3.65
C GLU A 78 19.69 -10.45 4.13
N ASP A 79 20.00 -10.55 5.43
CA ASP A 79 20.49 -11.79 6.04
C ASP A 79 19.49 -12.94 5.85
N VAL A 80 18.19 -12.66 5.99
CA VAL A 80 17.14 -13.67 5.76
C VAL A 80 17.07 -14.11 4.31
N ILE A 81 17.17 -13.18 3.36
CA ILE A 81 17.17 -13.52 1.92
C ILE A 81 18.39 -14.39 1.59
N ASP A 82 19.58 -14.04 2.08
CA ASP A 82 20.81 -14.78 1.78
C ASP A 82 20.84 -16.17 2.44
N THR A 83 20.27 -16.31 3.64
CA THR A 83 20.37 -17.55 4.42
C THR A 83 19.20 -18.52 4.25
N LEU A 84 17.97 -18.01 4.06
CA LEU A 84 16.76 -18.84 4.12
C LEU A 84 16.06 -19.02 2.76
N VAL A 85 16.35 -18.17 1.77
CA VAL A 85 15.69 -18.26 0.46
C VAL A 85 16.49 -19.19 -0.47
N PRO A 86 15.86 -20.24 -1.04
CA PRO A 86 16.52 -21.08 -2.02
C PRO A 86 17.00 -20.28 -3.24
N ARG A 87 18.17 -20.63 -3.79
CA ARG A 87 18.78 -19.87 -4.91
C ARG A 87 17.96 -19.90 -6.20
N ASP A 88 17.16 -20.93 -6.40
CA ASP A 88 16.26 -21.08 -7.56
C ASP A 88 14.83 -20.62 -7.26
N ALA A 89 14.60 -19.95 -6.13
CA ALA A 89 13.29 -19.48 -5.74
C ALA A 89 12.80 -18.33 -6.62
N ILE A 90 11.60 -18.51 -7.16
CA ILE A 90 10.89 -17.55 -8.00
C ILE A 90 9.59 -17.17 -7.32
N VAL A 91 9.29 -15.87 -7.27
CA VAL A 91 7.99 -15.37 -6.82
C VAL A 91 7.12 -15.07 -8.03
N ARG A 92 5.97 -15.73 -8.14
CA ARG A 92 4.93 -15.41 -9.11
C ARG A 92 3.87 -14.53 -8.49
N ILE A 93 3.48 -13.47 -9.19
CA ILE A 93 2.32 -12.66 -8.83
C ILE A 93 1.06 -13.35 -9.33
N LEU A 94 0.12 -13.62 -8.42
CA LEU A 94 -1.18 -14.19 -8.74
C LEU A 94 -2.24 -13.09 -8.88
N ALA A 95 -2.17 -12.06 -8.02
CA ALA A 95 -3.07 -10.91 -8.09
C ALA A 95 -2.51 -9.70 -7.33
N VAL A 96 -2.83 -8.52 -7.82
CA VAL A 96 -2.63 -7.23 -7.13
C VAL A 96 -4.01 -6.67 -6.79
N SER A 97 -4.23 -6.36 -5.51
CA SER A 97 -5.53 -5.95 -4.97
C SER A 97 -5.39 -5.04 -3.75
N GLY A 98 -6.50 -4.59 -3.17
CA GLY A 98 -6.47 -3.83 -1.90
C GLY A 98 -5.63 -2.55 -1.99
N VAL A 99 -5.69 -1.84 -3.12
CA VAL A 99 -4.92 -0.60 -3.33
C VAL A 99 -5.56 0.55 -2.56
N GLN A 100 -4.81 1.16 -1.64
CA GLN A 100 -5.28 2.29 -0.85
C GLN A 100 -4.17 3.34 -0.65
N THR A 101 -4.45 4.59 -1.03
CA THR A 101 -3.57 5.72 -0.68
C THR A 101 -3.70 6.01 0.82
N LEU A 102 -2.60 5.85 1.56
CA LEU A 102 -2.52 6.08 3.01
C LEU A 102 -2.13 7.53 3.34
N GLN A 103 -1.27 8.11 2.52
CA GLN A 103 -0.75 9.46 2.69
C GLN A 103 -0.41 10.05 1.33
N GLN A 104 -0.69 11.33 1.16
CA GLN A 104 -0.29 12.07 -0.02
C GLN A 104 0.02 13.52 0.36
N TYR A 105 1.04 14.09 -0.25
CA TYR A 105 1.45 15.48 -0.06
C TYR A 105 2.19 15.98 -1.30
N HIS A 106 2.34 17.30 -1.44
CA HIS A 106 3.21 17.89 -2.45
C HIS A 106 4.52 18.36 -1.80
N GLU A 107 5.61 18.16 -2.52
CA GLU A 107 6.97 18.52 -2.14
C GLU A 107 7.63 19.16 -3.36
N GLN A 108 8.52 20.14 -3.16
CA GLN A 108 9.40 20.59 -4.24
C GLN A 108 10.64 19.73 -4.26
N GLU A 109 10.95 19.16 -5.41
CA GLU A 109 12.18 18.40 -5.62
C GLU A 109 13.38 19.34 -5.49
N PRO A 110 14.25 19.19 -4.47
CA PRO A 110 15.30 20.18 -4.18
C PRO A 110 16.31 20.36 -5.33
N ALA A 111 16.51 19.32 -6.14
CA ALA A 111 17.47 19.34 -7.24
C ALA A 111 16.97 20.11 -8.47
N THR A 112 15.66 20.15 -8.71
CA THR A 112 15.07 20.69 -9.95
C THR A 112 14.08 21.84 -9.70
N GLY A 113 13.63 22.03 -8.46
CA GLY A 113 12.56 22.96 -8.11
C GLY A 113 11.17 22.51 -8.58
N MET A 114 11.04 21.33 -9.18
CA MET A 114 9.77 20.84 -9.71
C MET A 114 8.86 20.39 -8.57
N ASP A 115 7.58 20.75 -8.69
CA ASP A 115 6.55 20.24 -7.79
C ASP A 115 6.28 18.76 -8.07
N VAL A 116 6.47 17.93 -7.05
CA VAL A 116 6.20 16.49 -7.08
C VAL A 116 5.10 16.12 -6.10
N ARG A 117 4.22 15.21 -6.53
CA ARG A 117 3.25 14.55 -5.66
C ARG A 117 3.88 13.28 -5.11
N VAL A 118 3.94 13.20 -3.78
CA VAL A 118 4.43 12.01 -3.08
C VAL A 118 3.23 11.26 -2.52
N SER A 119 3.11 9.98 -2.87
CA SER A 119 2.01 9.10 -2.44
C SER A 119 2.56 7.88 -1.72
N ARG A 120 2.08 7.59 -0.51
CA ARG A 120 2.27 6.28 0.15
C ARG A 120 1.02 5.45 -0.04
N VAL A 121 1.18 4.28 -0.64
CA VAL A 121 0.07 3.43 -1.07
C VAL A 121 0.27 2.05 -0.46
N SER A 122 -0.74 1.56 0.25
CA SER A 122 -0.84 0.15 0.61
C SER A 122 -1.35 -0.65 -0.58
N VAL A 123 -0.74 -1.79 -0.84
CA VAL A 123 -1.10 -2.74 -1.90
C VAL A 123 -1.05 -4.16 -1.34
N THR A 124 -2.12 -4.92 -1.51
CA THR A 124 -2.15 -6.35 -1.17
C THR A 124 -1.79 -7.17 -2.40
N VAL A 125 -0.69 -7.92 -2.32
CA VAL A 125 -0.22 -8.79 -3.41
C VAL A 125 -0.36 -10.25 -2.99
N ARG A 126 -1.06 -11.03 -3.81
CA ARG A 126 -1.13 -12.48 -3.70
C ARG A 126 -0.03 -13.07 -4.56
N THR A 127 0.78 -13.95 -3.96
CA THR A 127 1.96 -14.52 -4.60
C THR A 127 1.99 -16.04 -4.50
N GLN A 128 2.88 -16.66 -5.28
CA GLN A 128 3.27 -18.05 -5.14
C GLN A 128 4.79 -18.14 -5.25
N LEU A 129 5.43 -18.64 -4.20
CA LEU A 129 6.85 -18.99 -4.22
C LEU A 129 7.00 -20.38 -4.86
N GLU A 130 7.89 -20.50 -5.83
CA GLU A 130 8.24 -21.76 -6.49
C GLU A 130 9.75 -21.99 -6.38
N TYR A 131 10.17 -23.19 -5.99
CA TYR A 131 11.58 -23.60 -5.96
C TYR A 131 11.68 -25.13 -6.03
N ASN A 132 12.84 -25.66 -6.40
CA ASN A 132 13.09 -27.10 -6.38
C ASN A 132 13.76 -27.52 -5.08
N ASP A 133 13.08 -28.38 -4.32
CA ASP A 133 13.66 -29.06 -3.18
C ASP A 133 14.29 -30.39 -3.63
N PRO A 134 15.53 -30.70 -3.25
CA PRO A 134 16.23 -31.89 -3.72
C PRO A 134 15.60 -33.21 -3.24
N ASN A 135 14.78 -33.19 -2.18
CA ASN A 135 14.17 -34.38 -1.60
C ASN A 135 12.71 -34.56 -2.05
N THR A 136 12.00 -33.46 -2.28
CA THR A 136 10.54 -33.45 -2.52
C THR A 136 10.15 -32.97 -3.92
N GLY A 137 11.09 -32.44 -4.71
CA GLY A 137 10.86 -31.93 -6.06
C GLY A 137 10.36 -30.49 -6.06
N LEU A 138 9.55 -30.13 -7.06
CA LEU A 138 9.01 -28.76 -7.18
C LEU A 138 8.07 -28.44 -6.02
N VAL A 139 8.44 -27.45 -5.22
CA VAL A 139 7.63 -26.91 -4.12
C VAL A 139 6.90 -25.65 -4.58
N ARG A 140 5.65 -25.49 -4.16
CA ARG A 140 4.82 -24.30 -4.39
C ARG A 140 4.18 -23.84 -3.09
N LEU A 141 4.50 -22.62 -2.65
CA LEU A 141 3.97 -22.04 -1.42
C LEU A 141 3.17 -20.77 -1.73
N PRO A 142 1.85 -20.72 -1.46
CA PRO A 142 1.07 -19.52 -1.65
C PRO A 142 1.38 -18.48 -0.55
N GLY A 143 1.32 -17.21 -0.93
CA GLY A 143 1.53 -16.07 -0.02
C GLY A 143 0.54 -14.95 -0.27
N THR A 144 0.32 -14.12 0.75
CA THR A 144 -0.39 -12.84 0.62
C THR A 144 0.28 -11.84 1.54
N THR A 145 0.76 -10.75 0.96
CA THR A 145 1.55 -9.74 1.66
C THR A 145 1.03 -8.35 1.33
N GLU A 146 0.98 -7.49 2.35
CA GLU A 146 0.71 -6.06 2.18
C GLU A 146 2.03 -5.30 2.04
N TYR A 147 2.15 -4.49 0.99
CA TYR A 147 3.30 -3.64 0.73
C TYR A 147 2.90 -2.18 0.85
N ILE A 148 3.75 -1.37 1.49
CA ILE A 148 3.60 0.09 1.52
C ILE A 148 4.62 0.68 0.54
N LEU A 149 4.12 1.11 -0.62
CA LEU A 149 4.94 1.66 -1.69
C LEU A 149 4.93 3.19 -1.65
N LYS A 150 6.08 3.81 -1.94
CA LYS A 150 6.21 5.27 -2.06
C LYS A 150 6.41 5.66 -3.52
N PHE A 151 5.48 6.41 -4.07
CA PHE A 151 5.51 6.95 -5.43
C PHE A 151 5.85 8.44 -5.40
N ARG A 152 6.70 8.90 -6.33
CA ARG A 152 6.94 10.32 -6.63
C ARG A 152 6.50 10.55 -8.07
N GLU A 153 5.52 11.42 -8.27
CA GLU A 153 4.97 11.76 -9.59
C GLU A 153 5.16 13.25 -9.85
N GLU A 154 5.70 13.61 -11.01
CA GLU A 154 5.74 15.01 -11.44
C GLU A 154 4.33 15.55 -11.61
N MET A 155 4.08 16.77 -11.10
CA MET A 155 2.79 17.41 -11.29
C MET A 155 2.80 18.26 -12.55
N PRO A 156 1.83 18.07 -13.47
CA PRO A 156 1.71 18.95 -14.63
C PRO A 156 1.31 20.35 -14.15
N GLY A 157 2.27 21.29 -14.14
CA GLY A 157 2.04 22.69 -13.75
C GLY A 157 3.18 23.39 -13.00
N GLY A 158 4.25 22.70 -12.59
CA GLY A 158 5.37 23.28 -11.84
C GLY A 158 6.42 24.04 -12.68
N GLY A 159 6.01 24.63 -13.80
CA GLY A 159 6.84 25.51 -14.62
C GLY A 159 6.25 26.92 -14.60
N SER A 160 6.71 27.74 -13.64
CA SER A 160 6.56 29.19 -13.69
C SER A 160 7.64 29.82 -14.56
#